data_AF-A0A7R9U200-F1
#
_entry.id   AF-A0A7R9U200-F1
#
_cell.length_a   1.000
_cell.length_b   1.000
_cell.length_c   1.000
_cell.angle_alpha   90.00
_cell.angle_beta   90.00
_cell.angle_gamma   90.00
#
_symmetry.space_group_name_H-M   'P 1'
#
loop_
_entity.id
_entity.type
_entity.pdbx_description
1 polymer ?
#
loop_
_entity_poly.entity_id
_entity_poly.type
_entity_poly.pdbx_seq_one_letter_code
_entity_poly.pdbx_strand_id
1 'polypeptide(L)'
;EEWATQCDAVDNLNQCQSDCDTHHSGDATEHVDCELRCLWRFHSDEDTCDHVPDFLDTVYFLVVTASTVGFGDVVPVTPQGRVVISVMIIIGFLLIPQELQKLQDLLSRQSKYRSKRFDEKTEALKPIFLSGDIQTTEKPNAWIRITHFIEEFFHPSRHESTEYKIIVFSDEEPSPEIENIILSPEYSERVEYIRGNFASVQDLHRAGLHVA
;
A
#
# COMPACT_ATOMS: atom_id res chain seq x y z
N GLU A 1 18.09 -40.15 8.55
CA GLU A 1 19.47 -39.69 8.70
C GLU A 1 20.41 -40.19 7.58
N GLU A 2 19.94 -40.95 6.59
CA GLU A 2 20.76 -41.38 5.43
C GLU A 2 20.62 -40.49 4.17
N TRP A 3 19.64 -39.58 4.09
CA TRP A 3 19.37 -38.78 2.90
C TRP A 3 20.25 -37.51 2.77
N ALA A 4 20.84 -37.02 3.85
CA ALA A 4 21.79 -35.89 3.81
C ALA A 4 23.05 -36.23 3.00
N THR A 5 23.49 -37.49 3.09
CA THR A 5 24.74 -37.98 2.48
C THR A 5 24.77 -38.01 0.95
N GLN A 6 23.61 -37.93 0.27
CA GLN A 6 23.55 -38.05 -1.19
C GLN A 6 23.82 -36.71 -1.91
N CYS A 7 23.43 -35.56 -1.33
CA CYS A 7 23.78 -34.24 -1.88
C CYS A 7 25.06 -33.63 -1.26
N ASP A 8 25.55 -34.12 -0.11
CA ASP A 8 26.87 -33.76 0.46
C ASP A 8 28.06 -34.18 -0.45
N ALA A 9 27.81 -34.91 -1.55
CA ALA A 9 28.85 -35.36 -2.47
C ALA A 9 29.31 -34.31 -3.51
N VAL A 10 28.66 -33.14 -3.60
CA VAL A 10 29.04 -32.04 -4.52
C VAL A 10 29.31 -30.77 -3.73
N ASP A 11 30.23 -30.87 -2.76
CA ASP A 11 30.28 -29.96 -1.62
C ASP A 11 31.31 -28.83 -1.70
N ASN A 12 31.77 -28.45 -2.89
CA ASN A 12 32.70 -27.33 -2.98
C ASN A 12 32.31 -26.36 -4.09
N LEU A 13 32.03 -25.12 -3.70
CA LEU A 13 32.11 -23.96 -4.60
C LEU A 13 33.40 -24.04 -5.43
N ASN A 14 34.52 -24.48 -4.84
CA ASN A 14 35.79 -24.68 -5.55
C ASN A 14 35.70 -25.66 -6.72
N GLN A 15 34.82 -26.67 -6.67
CA GLN A 15 34.61 -27.61 -7.77
C GLN A 15 33.80 -26.95 -8.88
N CYS A 16 32.70 -26.25 -8.54
CA CYS A 16 31.87 -25.50 -9.49
C CYS A 16 32.65 -24.33 -10.13
N GLN A 17 33.42 -23.58 -9.32
CA GLN A 17 34.35 -22.54 -9.75
C GLN A 17 35.46 -23.11 -10.65
N SER A 18 36.07 -24.24 -10.27
CA SER A 18 37.10 -24.86 -11.12
C SER A 18 36.55 -25.34 -12.46
N ASP A 19 35.29 -25.80 -12.50
CA ASP A 19 34.59 -26.18 -13.73
C ASP A 19 34.26 -24.94 -14.58
N CYS A 20 33.84 -23.83 -13.96
CA CYS A 20 33.62 -22.55 -14.64
C CYS A 20 34.93 -21.93 -15.18
N ASP A 21 36.03 -22.05 -14.43
CA ASP A 21 37.38 -21.60 -14.81
C ASP A 21 37.92 -22.40 -16.01
N THR A 22 37.69 -23.72 -16.04
CA THR A 22 38.22 -24.60 -17.09
C THR A 22 37.41 -24.55 -18.39
N HIS A 23 36.09 -24.39 -18.32
CA HIS A 23 35.23 -24.38 -19.51
C HIS A 23 35.10 -23.01 -20.20
N HIS A 24 35.25 -21.88 -19.47
CA HIS A 24 34.98 -20.53 -20.01
C HIS A 24 36.17 -19.55 -19.93
N SER A 25 37.41 -20.05 -19.88
CA SER A 25 38.64 -19.25 -19.76
C SER A 25 38.87 -18.16 -20.84
N GLY A 26 38.08 -18.13 -21.93
CA GLY A 26 38.20 -17.18 -23.04
C GLY A 26 37.14 -16.08 -23.11
N ASP A 27 36.04 -16.17 -22.35
CA ASP A 27 34.92 -15.21 -22.39
C ASP A 27 34.53 -14.77 -20.97
N ALA A 28 34.82 -13.51 -20.65
CA ALA A 28 34.56 -12.95 -19.34
C ALA A 28 33.07 -12.92 -18.98
N THR A 29 32.17 -12.75 -19.95
CA THR A 29 30.73 -12.67 -19.69
C THR A 29 30.12 -14.02 -19.32
N GLU A 30 30.48 -15.08 -20.03
CA GLU A 30 30.03 -16.44 -19.71
C GLU A 30 30.59 -16.94 -18.37
N HIS A 31 31.80 -16.49 -18.03
CA HIS A 31 32.43 -16.82 -16.76
C HIS A 31 31.66 -16.22 -15.55
N VAL A 32 31.24 -14.95 -15.61
CA VAL A 32 30.46 -14.34 -14.50
C VAL A 32 29.07 -14.99 -14.36
N ASP A 33 28.46 -15.37 -15.48
CA ASP A 33 27.16 -16.05 -15.46
C ASP A 33 27.26 -17.45 -14.83
N CYS A 34 28.36 -18.17 -15.08
CA CYS A 34 28.63 -19.46 -14.48
C CYS A 34 28.83 -19.34 -12.95
N GLU A 35 29.62 -18.37 -12.50
CA GLU A 35 29.84 -18.04 -11.09
C GLU A 35 28.52 -17.70 -10.36
N LEU A 36 27.69 -16.87 -10.98
CA LEU A 36 26.38 -16.50 -10.44
C LEU A 36 25.46 -17.73 -10.35
N ARG A 37 25.44 -18.61 -11.35
CA ARG A 37 24.65 -19.86 -11.29
C ARG A 37 25.13 -20.79 -10.17
N CYS A 38 26.44 -20.91 -9.96
CA CYS A 38 26.99 -21.68 -8.84
C CYS A 38 26.59 -21.07 -7.49
N LEU A 39 26.62 -19.73 -7.36
CA LEU A 39 26.22 -19.03 -6.14
C LEU A 39 24.73 -19.16 -5.84
N TRP A 40 23.88 -19.07 -6.86
CA TRP A 40 22.41 -19.13 -6.79
C TRP A 40 21.86 -20.54 -7.01
N ARG A 41 22.60 -21.58 -6.62
CA ARG A 41 22.17 -22.98 -6.72
C ARG A 41 21.33 -23.38 -5.51
N PHE A 42 20.10 -23.83 -5.74
CA PHE A 42 19.15 -24.22 -4.70
C PHE A 42 18.87 -25.72 -4.72
N HIS A 43 18.59 -26.28 -3.54
CA HIS A 43 17.99 -27.59 -3.38
C HIS A 43 16.47 -27.42 -3.38
N SER A 44 15.76 -28.31 -4.06
CA SER A 44 14.30 -28.47 -4.00
C SER A 44 14.01 -29.90 -3.56
N ASP A 45 12.93 -30.11 -2.80
CA ASP A 45 12.48 -31.39 -2.21
C ASP A 45 12.22 -32.50 -3.27
N GLU A 46 12.18 -32.14 -4.56
CA GLU A 46 11.95 -33.05 -5.67
C GLU A 46 13.25 -33.71 -6.17
N ASP A 47 13.77 -34.69 -5.41
CA ASP A 47 14.74 -35.77 -5.74
C ASP A 47 15.96 -35.48 -6.67
N THR A 48 16.26 -34.23 -7.02
CA THR A 48 17.30 -33.84 -7.98
C THR A 48 18.18 -32.74 -7.42
N CYS A 49 19.46 -33.03 -7.14
CA CYS A 49 20.44 -32.06 -6.61
C CYS A 49 20.90 -31.00 -7.66
N ASP A 50 20.16 -30.80 -8.76
CA ASP A 50 20.57 -30.05 -9.98
C ASP A 50 19.48 -29.07 -10.52
N HIS A 51 18.59 -28.56 -9.67
CA HIS A 51 17.58 -27.58 -10.12
C HIS A 51 18.10 -26.13 -10.04
N VAL A 52 18.17 -25.44 -11.20
CA VAL A 52 18.29 -23.98 -11.22
C VAL A 52 16.89 -23.43 -10.96
N PRO A 53 16.66 -22.63 -9.89
CA PRO A 53 15.32 -22.20 -9.53
C PRO A 53 14.68 -21.43 -10.69
N ASP A 54 13.47 -21.82 -11.07
CA ASP A 54 12.69 -21.05 -12.01
C ASP A 54 12.25 -19.73 -11.35
N PHE A 55 11.73 -18.79 -12.15
CA PHE A 55 11.23 -17.52 -11.63
C PHE A 55 10.20 -17.72 -10.50
N LEU A 56 9.33 -18.72 -10.64
CA LEU A 56 8.31 -19.03 -9.64
C LEU A 56 8.91 -19.60 -8.35
N ASP A 57 9.94 -20.44 -8.41
CA ASP A 57 10.63 -20.98 -7.23
C ASP A 57 11.35 -19.87 -6.46
N THR A 58 11.93 -18.91 -7.18
CA THR A 58 12.59 -17.75 -6.59
C THR A 58 11.59 -16.85 -5.88
N VAL A 59 10.43 -16.59 -6.49
CA VAL A 59 9.34 -15.82 -5.86
C VAL A 59 8.77 -16.56 -4.65
N TYR A 60 8.59 -17.88 -4.76
CA TYR A 60 8.15 -18.72 -3.65
C TYR A 60 9.12 -18.63 -2.46
N PHE A 61 10.42 -18.84 -2.69
CA PHE A 61 11.46 -18.68 -1.68
C PHE A 61 11.44 -17.29 -1.03
N LEU A 62 11.30 -16.24 -1.84
CA LEU A 62 11.25 -14.86 -1.36
C LEU A 62 10.02 -14.63 -0.45
N VAL A 63 8.84 -15.09 -0.86
CA VAL A 63 7.59 -14.89 -0.09
C VAL A 63 7.60 -15.70 1.20
N VAL A 64 8.05 -16.96 1.17
CA VAL A 64 8.15 -17.83 2.35
C VAL A 64 9.18 -17.29 3.36
N THR A 65 10.28 -16.73 2.86
CA THR A 65 11.31 -16.09 3.68
C THR A 65 10.82 -14.75 4.26
N ALA A 66 10.19 -13.91 3.44
CA ALA A 66 9.67 -12.60 3.86
C ALA A 66 8.52 -12.74 4.87
N SER A 67 7.69 -13.78 4.74
CA SER A 67 6.65 -14.13 5.71
C SER A 67 7.20 -14.82 6.97
N THR A 68 8.51 -15.04 7.05
CA THR A 68 9.20 -15.74 8.16
C THR A 68 8.71 -17.17 8.40
N VAL A 69 8.04 -17.77 7.41
CA VAL A 69 7.53 -19.15 7.51
C VAL A 69 8.68 -20.14 7.37
N GLY A 70 9.51 -19.97 6.34
CA GLY A 70 10.74 -20.74 6.16
C GLY A 70 10.56 -22.27 6.14
N PHE A 71 9.78 -22.80 5.18
CA PHE A 71 9.54 -24.25 5.07
C PHE A 71 10.84 -25.07 4.89
N GLY A 72 11.85 -24.49 4.26
CA GLY A 72 13.16 -25.13 4.08
C GLY A 72 13.21 -26.16 2.94
N ASP A 73 12.17 -26.19 2.11
CA ASP A 73 12.05 -26.97 0.88
C ASP A 73 12.91 -26.40 -0.26
N VAL A 74 13.01 -25.08 -0.35
CA VAL A 74 13.89 -24.37 -1.29
C VAL A 74 15.00 -23.65 -0.51
N VAL A 75 16.24 -24.15 -0.59
CA VAL A 75 17.37 -23.59 0.17
C VAL A 75 18.67 -23.54 -0.66
N PRO A 76 19.53 -22.54 -0.47
CA PRO A 76 20.82 -22.49 -1.15
C PRO A 76 21.73 -23.63 -0.69
N VAL A 77 22.31 -24.34 -1.66
CA VAL A 77 23.20 -25.47 -1.42
C VAL A 77 24.58 -24.99 -1.00
N THR A 78 25.11 -23.98 -1.70
CA THR A 78 26.49 -23.53 -1.49
C THR A 78 26.65 -22.73 -0.19
N PRO A 79 27.74 -22.96 0.58
CA PRO A 79 28.03 -22.20 1.80
C PRO A 79 28.10 -20.68 1.56
N GLN A 80 28.62 -20.26 0.42
CA GLN A 80 28.76 -18.87 0.03
C GLN A 80 27.40 -18.27 -0.36
N GLY A 81 26.55 -19.02 -1.08
CA GLY A 81 25.18 -18.62 -1.38
C GLY A 81 24.36 -18.40 -0.10
N ARG A 82 24.52 -19.28 0.90
CA ARG A 82 23.90 -19.12 2.23
C ARG A 82 24.29 -17.80 2.90
N VAL A 83 25.57 -17.43 2.87
CA VAL A 83 26.05 -16.17 3.47
C VAL A 83 25.49 -14.95 2.73
N VAL A 84 25.53 -14.96 1.40
CA VAL A 84 25.03 -13.85 0.57
C VAL A 84 23.54 -13.64 0.78
N ILE A 85 22.74 -14.71 0.73
CA ILE A 85 21.29 -14.65 0.96
C ILE A 85 20.99 -14.18 2.39
N SER A 86 21.72 -14.66 3.40
CA SER A 86 21.54 -14.21 4.78
C SER A 86 21.77 -12.71 4.94
N VAL A 87 22.82 -12.16 4.32
CA VAL A 87 23.10 -10.72 4.34
C VAL A 87 22.02 -9.93 3.59
N MET A 88 21.57 -10.42 2.42
CA MET A 88 20.50 -9.78 1.65
C MET A 88 19.19 -9.73 2.43
N ILE A 89 18.84 -10.81 3.14
CA ILE A 89 17.66 -10.86 4.01
C ILE A 89 17.76 -9.80 5.11
N ILE A 90 18.90 -9.70 5.81
CA ILE A 90 19.10 -8.70 6.87
C ILE A 90 18.93 -7.28 6.31
N ILE A 91 19.53 -6.97 5.16
CA ILE A 91 19.39 -5.66 4.52
C ILE A 91 17.93 -5.39 4.14
N GLY A 92 17.23 -6.39 3.56
CA GLY A 92 15.82 -6.30 3.22
C GLY A 92 14.93 -6.00 4.42
N PHE A 93 15.13 -6.70 5.53
CA PHE A 93 14.38 -6.47 6.77
C PHE A 93 14.63 -5.09 7.40
N LEU A 94 15.80 -4.49 7.18
CA LEU A 94 16.10 -3.14 7.66
C LEU A 94 15.48 -2.06 6.77
N LEU A 95 15.55 -2.20 5.45
CA LEU A 95 15.14 -1.16 4.50
C LEU A 95 13.65 -1.19 4.18
N ILE A 96 13.05 -2.37 3.98
CA ILE A 96 11.67 -2.50 3.51
C ILE A 96 10.67 -1.82 4.48
N PRO A 97 10.74 -2.02 5.81
CA PRO A 97 9.78 -1.39 6.72
C PRO A 97 9.89 0.14 6.72
N GLN A 98 11.08 0.71 6.53
CA GLN A 98 11.28 2.16 6.51
C GLN A 98 10.63 2.79 5.28
N GLU A 99 10.81 2.19 4.11
CA GLU A 99 10.16 2.66 2.89
C GLU A 99 8.64 2.45 2.93
N LEU A 100 8.19 1.33 3.50
CA LEU A 100 6.76 1.08 3.69
C LEU A 100 6.12 2.11 4.63
N GLN A 101 6.79 2.53 5.70
CA GLN A 101 6.30 3.58 6.60
C GLN A 101 6.19 4.94 5.90
N LYS A 102 7.18 5.31 5.07
CA LYS A 102 7.10 6.55 4.27
C LYS A 102 5.92 6.52 3.31
N LEU A 103 5.73 5.38 2.63
CA LEU A 103 4.56 5.20 1.76
C LEU A 103 3.25 5.29 2.54
N GLN A 104 3.19 4.66 3.72
CA GLN A 104 2.01 4.74 4.58
C GLN A 104 1.74 6.18 5.07
N ASP A 105 2.77 6.96 5.42
CA ASP A 105 2.63 8.37 5.81
C ASP A 105 2.17 9.25 4.63
N LEU A 106 2.68 9.00 3.42
CA LEU A 106 2.20 9.70 2.23
C LEU A 106 0.75 9.36 1.90
N LEU A 107 0.37 8.09 2.06
CA LEU A 107 -1.00 7.64 1.85
C LEU A 107 -1.95 8.14 2.95
N SER A 108 -1.52 8.22 4.20
CA SER A 108 -2.36 8.75 5.29
C SER A 108 -2.58 10.26 5.16
N ARG A 109 -1.58 11.00 4.64
CA ARG A 109 -1.72 12.43 4.32
C ARG A 109 -2.65 12.72 3.14
N GLN A 110 -2.98 11.70 2.33
CA GLN A 110 -4.04 11.83 1.33
C GLN A 110 -5.39 11.87 2.05
N SER A 111 -5.85 13.06 2.41
CA SER A 111 -7.17 13.21 3.04
C SER A 111 -8.25 12.77 2.06
N LYS A 112 -9.03 11.74 2.42
CA LYS A 112 -10.16 11.20 1.63
C LYS A 112 -11.13 12.30 1.16
N TYR A 113 -11.30 13.34 1.96
CA TYR A 113 -12.21 14.46 1.71
C TYR A 113 -11.68 15.53 0.76
N ARG A 114 -10.36 15.58 0.49
CA ARG A 114 -9.77 16.55 -0.46
C ARG A 114 -9.76 16.03 -1.89
N SER A 115 -9.71 14.71 -2.08
CA SER A 115 -9.76 14.11 -3.42
C SER A 115 -11.16 14.09 -4.02
N LYS A 116 -12.21 14.24 -3.20
CA LYS A 116 -13.60 14.30 -3.66
C LYS A 116 -13.85 15.54 -4.51
N ARG A 117 -14.53 15.34 -5.65
CA ARG A 117 -14.97 16.41 -6.54
C ARG A 117 -16.49 16.36 -6.61
N PHE A 118 -17.11 17.52 -6.50
CA PHE A 118 -18.55 17.65 -6.71
C PHE A 118 -18.80 18.15 -8.13
N ASP A 119 -19.64 17.43 -8.86
CA ASP A 119 -20.10 17.85 -10.19
C ASP A 119 -21.63 17.89 -10.19
N GLU A 120 -22.15 19.12 -10.24
CA GLU A 120 -23.58 19.43 -10.23
C GLU A 120 -24.34 18.73 -11.36
N LYS A 121 -23.67 18.43 -12.49
CA LYS A 121 -24.34 17.80 -13.65
C LYS A 121 -24.67 16.33 -13.44
N THR A 122 -23.95 15.66 -12.55
CA THR A 122 -24.12 14.24 -12.25
C THR A 122 -25.15 13.98 -11.16
N GLU A 123 -25.47 15.01 -10.38
CA GLU A 123 -26.29 14.89 -9.18
C GLU A 123 -27.73 15.28 -9.50
N ALA A 124 -28.68 14.41 -9.16
CA ALA A 124 -30.11 14.69 -9.37
C ALA A 124 -30.67 15.67 -8.32
N LEU A 125 -29.98 15.83 -7.19
CA LEU A 125 -30.38 16.67 -6.06
C LEU A 125 -29.75 18.06 -6.17
N LYS A 126 -30.50 19.08 -5.75
CA LYS A 126 -30.01 20.47 -5.73
C LYS A 126 -28.98 20.66 -4.61
N PRO A 127 -27.75 21.08 -4.91
CA PRO A 127 -26.71 21.25 -3.89
C PRO A 127 -26.94 22.49 -3.02
N ILE A 128 -26.77 22.33 -1.70
CA ILE A 128 -26.68 23.43 -0.73
C ILE A 128 -25.31 23.36 -0.08
N PHE A 129 -24.50 24.40 -0.25
CA PHE A 129 -23.19 24.48 0.37
C PHE A 129 -23.31 25.02 1.80
N LEU A 130 -22.76 24.27 2.75
CA LEU A 130 -22.61 24.69 4.12
C LEU A 130 -21.15 25.08 4.36
N SER A 131 -20.96 26.36 4.69
CA SER A 131 -19.66 26.99 4.92
C SER A 131 -19.68 27.70 6.27
N GLY A 132 -18.59 27.62 7.02
CA GLY A 132 -18.39 28.44 8.21
C GLY A 132 -17.53 27.76 9.27
N ASP A 133 -17.58 28.32 10.48
CA ASP A 133 -16.95 27.77 11.68
C ASP A 133 -17.72 26.51 12.14
N ILE A 134 -17.40 25.39 11.48
CA ILE A 134 -18.01 24.07 11.68
C ILE A 134 -17.23 23.30 12.75
N GLN A 135 -15.92 23.41 12.67
CA GLN A 135 -14.95 22.93 13.62
C GLN A 135 -13.72 23.82 13.38
N THR A 136 -13.21 24.40 14.45
CA THR A 136 -11.94 25.10 14.42
C THR A 136 -11.20 24.65 15.66
N THR A 137 -9.87 24.60 15.59
CA THR A 137 -9.03 24.26 16.76
C THR A 137 -9.38 25.09 18.01
N GLU A 138 -9.92 26.30 17.83
CA GLU A 138 -10.39 27.18 18.90
C GLU A 138 -11.72 26.77 19.55
N LYS A 139 -12.58 26.02 18.84
CA LYS A 139 -13.95 25.65 19.28
C LYS A 139 -14.24 24.17 18.99
N PRO A 140 -13.75 23.24 19.84
CA PRO A 140 -13.86 21.80 19.59
C PRO A 140 -15.30 21.26 19.57
N ASN A 141 -16.28 21.99 20.15
CA ASN A 141 -17.68 21.58 20.20
C ASN A 141 -18.56 22.25 19.12
N ALA A 142 -17.97 22.98 18.17
CA ALA A 142 -18.71 23.67 17.12
C ALA A 142 -19.50 22.69 16.22
N TRP A 143 -19.09 21.42 16.17
CA TRP A 143 -19.73 20.37 15.38
C TRP A 143 -21.22 20.19 15.74
N ILE A 144 -21.64 20.44 16.98
CA ILE A 144 -23.05 20.32 17.41
C ILE A 144 -23.98 21.21 16.56
N ARG A 145 -23.45 22.33 16.04
CA ARG A 145 -24.21 23.26 15.19
C ARG A 145 -24.56 22.64 13.85
N ILE A 146 -23.61 21.90 13.26
CA ILE A 146 -23.84 21.27 11.96
C ILE A 146 -24.78 20.07 12.10
N THR A 147 -24.69 19.32 13.20
CA THR A 147 -25.54 18.16 13.42
C THR A 147 -26.98 18.57 13.66
N HIS A 148 -27.21 19.56 14.52
CA HIS A 148 -28.54 20.11 14.73
C HIS A 148 -29.12 20.72 13.45
N PHE A 149 -28.29 21.33 12.60
CA PHE A 149 -28.75 21.82 11.31
C PHE A 149 -29.18 20.68 10.39
N ILE A 150 -28.36 19.62 10.25
CA ILE A 150 -28.67 18.46 9.40
C ILE A 150 -29.94 17.76 9.88
N GLU A 151 -30.06 17.50 11.18
CA GLU A 151 -31.22 16.86 11.80
C GLU A 151 -32.50 17.68 11.60
N GLU A 152 -32.44 18.99 11.84
CA GLU A 152 -33.59 19.90 11.65
C GLU A 152 -33.96 20.06 10.17
N PHE A 153 -32.96 20.12 9.29
CA PHE A 153 -33.17 20.29 7.85
C PHE A 153 -33.83 19.06 7.24
N PHE A 154 -33.39 17.86 7.60
CA PHE A 154 -33.94 16.59 7.13
C PHE A 154 -35.06 16.01 8.01
N HIS A 155 -35.59 16.79 8.96
CA HIS A 155 -36.66 16.34 9.84
C HIS A 155 -37.88 15.83 9.02
N PRO A 156 -38.50 14.70 9.39
CA PRO A 156 -39.59 14.07 8.61
C PRO A 156 -40.80 14.98 8.33
N SER A 157 -41.04 15.96 9.19
CA SER A 157 -42.11 16.96 9.03
C SER A 157 -41.87 17.95 7.88
N ARG A 158 -40.65 18.00 7.32
CA ARG A 158 -40.29 18.87 6.19
C ARG A 158 -40.27 18.04 4.91
N HIS A 159 -41.31 18.13 4.10
CA HIS A 159 -41.41 17.37 2.84
C HIS A 159 -40.51 17.90 1.72
N GLU A 160 -40.09 19.16 1.78
CA GLU A 160 -39.29 19.81 0.71
C GLU A 160 -37.78 19.51 0.80
N SER A 161 -37.29 18.95 1.91
CA SER A 161 -35.86 18.72 2.12
C SER A 161 -35.30 17.52 1.34
N THR A 162 -36.17 16.69 0.74
CA THR A 162 -35.77 15.50 -0.04
C THR A 162 -35.18 15.83 -1.41
N GLU A 163 -35.38 17.04 -1.94
CA GLU A 163 -34.82 17.47 -3.23
C GLU A 163 -33.38 18.00 -3.13
N TYR A 164 -32.84 18.14 -1.92
CA TYR A 164 -31.58 18.82 -1.67
C TYR A 164 -30.50 17.86 -1.16
N LYS A 165 -29.25 18.16 -1.55
CA LYS A 165 -28.04 17.53 -1.03
C LYS A 165 -27.22 18.59 -0.31
N ILE A 166 -26.80 18.31 0.92
CA ILE A 166 -25.95 19.23 1.69
C ILE A 166 -24.49 18.90 1.41
N ILE A 167 -23.71 19.90 1.00
CA ILE A 167 -22.27 19.81 0.80
C ILE A 167 -21.59 20.66 1.87
N VAL A 168 -20.97 20.01 2.83
CA VAL A 168 -20.18 20.66 3.85
C VAL A 168 -18.81 20.97 3.27
N PHE A 169 -18.45 22.26 3.18
CA PHE A 169 -17.16 22.70 2.68
C PHE A 169 -16.40 23.44 3.79
N SER A 170 -15.27 22.86 4.20
CA SER A 170 -14.42 23.37 5.28
C SER A 170 -12.95 23.09 4.98
N ASP A 171 -12.04 23.86 5.55
CA ASP A 171 -10.59 23.71 5.37
C ASP A 171 -9.96 22.64 6.28
N GLU A 172 -10.59 22.36 7.42
CA GLU A 172 -10.22 21.31 8.37
C GLU A 172 -10.75 19.91 7.96
N GLU A 173 -10.23 18.84 8.56
CA GLU A 173 -10.71 17.45 8.34
C GLU A 173 -11.83 17.10 9.33
N PRO A 174 -12.92 16.43 8.91
CA PRO A 174 -14.10 16.24 9.75
C PRO A 174 -13.73 15.54 11.04
N SER A 175 -14.26 16.05 12.16
CA SER A 175 -14.17 15.38 13.45
C SER A 175 -14.86 14.01 13.39
N PRO A 176 -14.47 13.04 14.25
CA PRO A 176 -15.07 11.71 14.24
C PRO A 176 -16.59 11.75 14.47
N GLU A 177 -17.10 12.76 15.17
CA GLU A 177 -18.54 12.98 15.37
C GLU A 177 -19.24 13.35 14.07
N ILE A 178 -18.66 14.25 13.27
CA ILE A 178 -19.19 14.63 11.95
C ILE A 178 -19.08 13.45 10.98
N GLU A 179 -17.96 12.72 10.99
CA GLU A 179 -17.76 11.53 10.17
C GLU A 179 -18.84 10.47 10.46
N ASN A 180 -19.15 10.21 11.73
CA ASN A 180 -20.20 9.26 12.12
C ASN A 180 -21.58 9.63 11.55
N ILE A 181 -21.92 10.92 11.50
CA ILE A 181 -23.22 11.37 11.00
C ILE A 181 -23.27 11.31 9.47
N ILE A 182 -22.20 11.71 8.79
CA ILE A 182 -22.11 11.60 7.33
C ILE A 182 -22.14 10.14 6.90
N LEU A 183 -21.49 9.23 7.62
CA LEU A 183 -21.49 7.81 7.31
C LEU A 183 -22.78 7.09 7.72
N SER A 184 -23.70 7.77 8.39
CA SER A 184 -24.96 7.16 8.80
C SER A 184 -25.79 6.80 7.56
N PRO A 185 -26.52 5.67 7.56
CA PRO A 185 -27.35 5.27 6.42
C PRO A 185 -28.41 6.30 6.02
N GLU A 186 -28.84 7.14 6.97
CA GLU A 186 -29.84 8.17 6.73
C GLU A 186 -29.31 9.38 5.94
N TYR A 187 -28.04 9.72 6.14
CA TYR A 187 -27.43 10.93 5.60
C TYR A 187 -26.34 10.68 4.57
N SER A 188 -25.77 9.48 4.47
CA SER A 188 -24.63 9.17 3.58
C SER A 188 -24.85 9.46 2.09
N GLU A 189 -26.09 9.41 1.60
CA GLU A 189 -26.42 9.81 0.22
C GLU A 189 -26.74 11.30 0.09
N ARG A 190 -27.11 11.96 1.20
CA ARG A 190 -27.66 13.32 1.23
C ARG A 190 -26.71 14.38 1.78
N VAL A 191 -25.67 13.97 2.50
CA VAL A 191 -24.66 14.83 3.11
C VAL A 191 -23.29 14.40 2.62
N GLU A 192 -22.56 15.34 2.03
CA GLU A 192 -21.20 15.12 1.57
C GLU A 192 -20.26 16.15 2.18
N TYR A 193 -19.05 15.72 2.54
CA TYR A 193 -18.01 16.60 3.07
C TYR A 193 -16.87 16.72 2.07
N ILE A 194 -16.52 17.96 1.75
CA ILE A 194 -15.42 18.31 0.86
C ILE A 194 -14.47 19.21 1.62
N ARG A 195 -13.22 18.76 1.74
CA ARG A 195 -12.18 19.57 2.34
C ARG A 195 -11.66 20.57 1.30
N GLY A 196 -11.63 21.86 1.61
CA GLY A 196 -11.11 22.91 0.74
C GLY A 196 -11.11 24.29 1.40
N ASN A 197 -10.28 25.20 0.88
CA ASN A 197 -10.23 26.58 1.34
C ASN A 197 -11.02 27.49 0.39
N PHE A 198 -11.89 28.35 0.93
CA PHE A 198 -12.65 29.34 0.14
C PHE A 198 -11.78 30.36 -0.58
N ALA A 199 -10.56 30.63 -0.08
CA ALA A 199 -9.62 31.51 -0.76
C ALA A 199 -8.97 30.86 -2.00
N SER A 200 -9.08 29.53 -2.14
CA SER A 200 -8.48 28.79 -3.25
C SER A 200 -9.47 28.57 -4.37
N VAL A 201 -9.23 29.21 -5.52
CA VAL A 201 -10.03 29.02 -6.74
C VAL A 201 -10.06 27.56 -7.19
N GLN A 202 -8.98 26.80 -6.97
CA GLN A 202 -8.91 25.38 -7.29
C GLN A 202 -9.87 24.55 -6.42
N ASP A 203 -10.01 24.90 -5.15
CA ASP A 203 -10.91 24.20 -4.23
C ASP A 203 -12.38 24.57 -4.50
N LEU A 204 -12.64 25.83 -4.85
CA LEU A 204 -13.97 26.27 -5.30
C LEU A 204 -14.40 25.54 -6.58
N HIS A 205 -13.52 25.48 -7.59
CA HIS A 205 -13.80 24.72 -8.81
C HIS A 205 -14.00 23.23 -8.52
N ARG A 206 -13.26 22.64 -7.57
CA ARG A 206 -13.45 21.23 -7.15
C ARG A 206 -14.80 21.00 -6.48
N ALA A 207 -15.29 21.99 -5.74
CA ALA A 207 -16.60 21.98 -5.12
C ALA A 207 -17.74 22.30 -6.10
N GLY A 208 -17.45 22.57 -7.38
CA GLY A 208 -18.47 23.00 -8.35
C GLY A 208 -18.97 24.44 -8.12
N LEU A 209 -18.31 25.21 -7.25
CA LEU A 209 -18.61 26.62 -7.04
C LEU A 209 -17.96 27.42 -8.18
N HIS A 210 -18.78 27.89 -9.12
CA HIS A 210 -18.33 28.83 -10.14
C HIS A 210 -18.07 30.19 -9.48
N VAL A 211 -16.82 30.66 -9.56
CA VAL A 211 -16.45 32.03 -9.19
C VAL A 211 -17.08 32.96 -10.22
N ALA A 212 -18.09 33.72 -9.80
CA ALA A 212 -18.72 34.78 -10.59
C ALA A 212 -17.81 36.00 -10.73
#